data_AF-K1Z9L7-F1
#
_entry.id   AF-K1Z9L7-F1
#
_cell.length_a   1.000
_cell.length_b   1.000
_cell.length_c   1.000
_cell.angle_alpha   90.00
_cell.angle_beta   90.00
_cell.angle_gamma   90.00
#
_symmetry.space_group_name_H-M   'P 1'
#
loop_
_entity.id
_entity.type
_entity.pdbx_description
1 polymer ?
#
loop_
_entity_poly.entity_id
_entity_poly.type
_entity_poly.pdbx_seq_one_letter_code
_entity_poly.pdbx_strand_id
1 'polypeptide(L)'
;MTGKTAKTIFWVGTLSSAIIFLWLTYDFHQQEPKFAKTDQISEEVVAGKKVWHKYNCNVCHTILGFGAYYAPDMTKAFFRLGENNIVSIVMNPEKVYKDTFRKMPNLGVT
;
A
#
# COMPACT_ATOMS: atom_id res chain seq x y z
N MET A 1 -28.61 -8.00 33.56
CA MET A 1 -28.45 -6.72 32.82
C MET A 1 -29.79 -6.35 32.20
N THR A 2 -30.28 -5.13 32.37
CA THR A 2 -31.57 -4.72 31.76
C THR A 2 -31.38 -4.28 30.30
N GLY A 3 -32.41 -4.39 29.47
CA GLY A 3 -32.34 -3.96 28.07
C GLY A 3 -32.03 -2.46 27.91
N LYS A 4 -32.50 -1.63 28.84
CA LYS A 4 -32.18 -0.19 28.88
C LYS A 4 -30.69 0.04 29.14
N THR A 5 -30.12 -0.66 30.11
CA THR A 5 -28.68 -0.59 30.41
C THR A 5 -27.83 -1.04 29.23
N ALA A 6 -28.19 -2.15 28.57
CA ALA A 6 -27.48 -2.64 27.39
C ALA A 6 -27.52 -1.64 26.22
N LYS A 7 -28.69 -1.01 25.97
CA LYS A 7 -28.85 0.01 24.93
C LYS A 7 -28.02 1.26 25.20
N THR A 8 -27.94 1.70 26.46
CA THR A 8 -27.10 2.84 26.85
C THR A 8 -25.62 2.53 26.63
N ILE A 9 -25.13 1.35 27.04
CA ILE A 9 -23.72 0.96 26.84
C ILE A 9 -23.37 0.94 25.35
N PHE A 10 -24.22 0.34 24.52
CA PHE A 10 -24.02 0.29 23.06
C PHE A 10 -23.88 1.68 22.45
N TRP A 11 -24.82 2.60 22.75
CA TRP A 11 -24.80 3.94 22.15
C TRP A 11 -23.66 4.79 22.67
N VAL A 12 -23.40 4.78 23.98
CA VAL A 12 -22.28 5.54 24.55
C VAL A 12 -20.95 5.05 23.99
N GLY A 13 -20.73 3.73 23.94
CA GLY A 13 -19.50 3.15 23.40
C GLY A 13 -19.32 3.41 21.90
N THR A 14 -20.40 3.31 21.12
CA THR A 14 -20.36 3.56 19.68
C THR A 14 -20.08 5.03 19.39
N LEU A 15 -20.79 5.95 20.04
CA LEU A 15 -20.62 7.39 19.83
C LEU A 15 -19.25 7.86 20.30
N SER A 16 -18.77 7.41 21.47
CA SER A 16 -17.43 7.79 21.95
C SER A 16 -16.34 7.25 21.03
N SER A 17 -16.43 6.00 20.59
CA SER A 17 -15.46 5.40 19.64
C SER A 17 -15.47 6.12 18.30
N ALA A 18 -16.64 6.49 17.78
CA ALA A 18 -16.77 7.26 16.54
C ALA A 18 -16.13 8.65 16.66
N ILE A 19 -16.35 9.35 17.79
CA ILE A 19 -15.73 10.65 18.05
C ILE A 19 -14.21 10.53 18.13
N ILE A 20 -13.69 9.53 18.86
CA ILE A 20 -12.24 9.28 18.96
C ILE A 20 -11.65 8.95 17.59
N PHE A 21 -12.32 8.11 16.80
CA PHE A 21 -11.87 7.76 15.45
C PHE A 21 -11.81 8.99 14.53
N LEU A 22 -12.82 9.86 14.56
CA LEU A 22 -12.81 11.11 13.77
C LEU A 22 -11.70 12.05 14.21
N TRP A 23 -11.48 12.18 15.53
CA TRP A 23 -10.39 13.00 16.06
C TRP A 23 -9.01 12.48 15.63
N LEU A 24 -8.77 11.17 15.75
CA LEU A 24 -7.52 10.55 15.29
C LEU A 24 -7.34 10.64 13.77
N THR A 25 -8.43 10.57 13.00
CA THR A 25 -8.38 10.75 11.54
C THR A 25 -7.96 12.16 11.17
N TYR A 26 -8.51 13.17 11.85
CA TYR A 26 -8.10 14.56 11.67
C TYR A 26 -6.63 14.77 12.03
N ASP A 27 -6.21 14.26 13.20
CA ASP A 27 -4.82 14.34 13.65
C ASP A 27 -3.84 13.67 12.66
N PHE A 28 -4.21 12.50 12.13
CA PHE A 28 -3.43 11.81 11.09
C PHE A 28 -3.23 12.68 9.84
N HIS A 29 -4.28 13.31 9.31
CA HIS A 29 -4.16 14.18 8.13
C HIS A 29 -3.33 15.43 8.38
N GLN A 30 -3.38 15.99 9.59
CA GLN A 30 -2.51 17.12 9.97
C GLN A 30 -1.03 16.71 10.03
N GLN A 31 -0.74 15.46 10.37
CA GLN A 31 0.61 14.93 10.47
C GLN A 31 1.15 14.36 9.15
N GLU A 32 0.27 14.04 8.20
CA GLU A 32 0.61 13.43 6.90
C GLU A 32 1.74 14.17 6.17
N PRO A 33 1.73 15.51 6.00
CA PRO A 33 2.78 16.20 5.26
C PRO A 33 4.18 15.98 5.84
N LYS A 34 4.27 15.89 7.18
CA LYS A 34 5.54 15.68 7.89
C LYS A 34 6.10 14.27 7.67
N PHE A 35 5.25 13.25 7.70
CA PHE A 35 5.69 11.85 7.64
C PHE A 35 5.78 11.30 6.22
N ALA A 36 4.82 11.66 5.36
CA ALA A 36 4.78 11.24 3.97
C ALA A 36 5.62 12.15 3.04
N LYS A 37 6.11 13.30 3.55
CA LYS A 37 6.86 14.30 2.77
C LYS A 37 6.12 14.68 1.49
N THR A 38 4.84 15.03 1.65
CA THR A 38 3.93 15.26 0.50
C THR A 38 4.38 16.41 -0.38
N ASP A 39 5.17 17.34 0.17
CA ASP A 39 5.85 18.43 -0.53
C ASP A 39 6.93 17.95 -1.52
N GLN A 40 7.42 16.72 -1.38
CA GLN A 40 8.47 16.12 -2.22
C GLN A 40 7.91 15.14 -3.26
N ILE A 41 6.59 14.98 -3.34
CA ILE A 41 5.97 14.07 -4.31
C ILE A 41 5.98 14.74 -5.68
N SER A 42 6.84 14.24 -6.56
CA SER A 42 6.94 14.70 -7.95
C SER A 42 5.86 14.09 -8.86
N GLU A 43 5.70 14.64 -10.06
CA GLU A 43 4.78 14.09 -11.07
C GLU A 43 5.15 12.66 -11.48
N GLU A 44 6.44 12.33 -11.51
CA GLU A 44 6.95 10.99 -11.80
C GLU A 44 6.51 9.98 -10.73
N VAL A 45 6.53 10.36 -9.45
CA VAL A 45 6.04 9.51 -8.35
C VAL A 45 4.54 9.26 -8.51
N VAL A 46 3.77 10.29 -8.85
CA VAL A 46 2.32 10.17 -9.11
C VAL A 46 2.07 9.27 -10.33
N ALA A 47 2.85 9.39 -11.39
CA ALA A 47 2.77 8.54 -12.57
C ALA A 47 3.09 7.08 -12.24
N GLY A 48 4.16 6.83 -11.47
CA GLY A 48 4.52 5.50 -10.98
C GLY A 48 3.42 4.87 -10.14
N LYS A 49 2.76 5.63 -9.25
CA LYS A 49 1.59 5.16 -8.49
C LYS A 49 0.42 4.78 -9.40
N LYS A 50 0.17 5.54 -10.47
CA LYS A 50 -0.86 5.20 -11.46
C LYS A 50 -0.53 3.90 -12.18
N VAL A 51 0.73 3.68 -12.56
CA VAL A 51 1.21 2.42 -13.17
C VAL A 51 1.02 1.24 -12.20
N TRP A 52 1.43 1.41 -10.94
CA TRP A 52 1.25 0.41 -9.87
C TRP A 52 -0.20 -0.07 -9.75
N HIS A 53 -1.14 0.88 -9.77
CA HIS A 53 -2.58 0.57 -9.73
C HIS A 53 -3.10 0.00 -11.05
N LYS A 54 -2.70 0.56 -12.20
CA LYS A 54 -3.15 0.14 -13.54
C LYS A 54 -2.88 -1.34 -13.78
N TYR A 55 -1.70 -1.82 -13.40
CA TYR A 55 -1.31 -3.22 -13.57
C TYR A 55 -1.59 -4.09 -12.33
N ASN A 56 -2.31 -3.55 -11.35
CA ASN A 56 -2.70 -4.22 -10.13
C ASN A 56 -1.52 -4.93 -9.44
N CYS A 57 -0.35 -4.27 -9.36
CA CYS A 57 0.87 -4.87 -8.84
C CYS A 57 0.69 -5.42 -7.40
N ASN A 58 -0.22 -4.81 -6.64
CA ASN A 58 -0.60 -5.20 -5.28
C ASN A 58 -1.27 -6.59 -5.16
N VAL A 59 -1.73 -7.18 -6.28
CA VAL A 59 -2.28 -8.54 -6.31
C VAL A 59 -1.23 -9.62 -6.12
N CYS A 60 0.05 -9.28 -6.31
CA CYS A 60 1.17 -10.19 -6.08
C CYS A 60 2.15 -9.65 -5.04
N HIS A 61 2.39 -8.34 -5.03
CA HIS A 61 3.34 -7.68 -4.16
C HIS A 61 2.65 -6.97 -3.00
N THR A 62 3.45 -6.58 -2.00
CA THR A 62 3.07 -5.56 -1.02
C THR A 62 3.85 -4.26 -1.21
N ILE A 63 3.27 -3.15 -0.78
CA ILE A 63 3.98 -1.90 -0.44
C ILE A 63 3.61 -1.55 0.98
N LEU A 64 4.61 -1.24 1.81
CA LEU A 64 4.44 -1.00 3.24
C LEU A 64 3.72 -2.15 3.96
N GLY A 65 3.88 -3.39 3.46
CA GLY A 65 3.21 -4.58 3.98
C GLY A 65 1.74 -4.77 3.57
N PHE A 66 1.14 -3.84 2.82
CA PHE A 66 -0.22 -3.97 2.30
C PHE A 66 -0.20 -4.53 0.88
N GLY A 67 -0.95 -5.60 0.62
CA GLY A 67 -1.02 -6.28 -0.69
C GLY A 67 -1.07 -7.80 -0.55
N ALA A 68 -0.60 -8.51 -1.56
CA ALA A 68 -0.50 -9.97 -1.56
C ALA A 68 0.93 -10.46 -1.30
N TYR A 69 1.06 -11.72 -0.88
CA TYR A 69 2.32 -12.32 -0.42
C TYR A 69 2.96 -13.28 -1.42
N TYR A 70 2.57 -13.21 -2.69
CA TYR A 70 3.15 -14.06 -3.74
C TYR A 70 4.56 -13.59 -4.13
N ALA A 71 4.78 -12.28 -4.18
CA ALA A 71 6.00 -11.64 -4.60
C ALA A 71 6.54 -10.69 -3.50
N PRO A 72 7.79 -10.21 -3.61
CA PRO A 72 8.43 -9.44 -2.54
C PRO A 72 7.74 -8.10 -2.23
N ASP A 73 7.89 -7.65 -0.99
CA ASP A 73 7.53 -6.29 -0.59
C ASP A 73 8.42 -5.26 -1.29
N MET A 74 7.80 -4.35 -2.02
CA MET A 74 8.51 -3.38 -2.87
C MET A 74 9.13 -2.23 -2.09
N THR A 75 8.65 -1.93 -0.87
CA THR A 75 9.32 -0.96 0.02
C THR A 75 10.73 -1.43 0.35
N LYS A 76 10.94 -2.74 0.54
CA LYS A 76 12.26 -3.31 0.82
C LYS A 76 13.02 -3.74 -0.44
N ALA A 77 12.32 -4.25 -1.45
CA ALA A 77 12.95 -4.74 -2.67
C ALA A 77 13.70 -3.63 -3.41
N PHE A 78 13.20 -2.39 -3.39
CA PHE A 78 13.89 -1.24 -3.99
C PHE A 78 15.30 -1.04 -3.42
N PHE A 79 15.44 -1.01 -2.09
CA PHE A 79 16.77 -0.83 -1.46
C PHE A 79 17.71 -2.01 -1.67
N ARG A 80 17.18 -3.22 -1.84
CA ARG A 80 18.00 -4.42 -2.05
C ARG A 80 18.45 -4.58 -3.51
N LEU A 81 17.57 -4.28 -4.46
CA LEU A 81 17.80 -4.56 -5.89
C LEU A 81 18.33 -3.32 -6.61
N GLY A 82 17.91 -2.12 -6.21
CA GLY A 82 18.18 -0.89 -6.95
C GLY A 82 17.31 -0.73 -8.20
N GLU A 83 17.25 0.50 -8.70
CA GLU A 83 16.37 0.91 -9.79
C GLU A 83 16.61 0.12 -11.09
N ASN A 84 17.84 0.07 -11.57
CA ASN A 84 18.17 -0.58 -12.85
C ASN A 84 17.79 -2.07 -12.88
N ASN A 85 17.94 -2.78 -11.75
CA ASN A 85 17.54 -4.17 -11.65
C ASN A 85 16.01 -4.32 -11.64
N ILE A 86 15.30 -3.43 -10.95
CA ILE A 86 13.83 -3.42 -10.99
C ILE A 86 13.33 -3.17 -12.42
N VAL A 87 13.89 -2.19 -13.11
CA VAL A 87 13.55 -1.91 -14.52
C VAL A 87 13.80 -3.16 -15.38
N SER A 88 14.96 -3.80 -15.25
CA SER A 88 15.27 -5.04 -15.99
C SER A 88 14.25 -6.15 -15.73
N ILE A 89 13.85 -6.33 -14.46
CA ILE A 89 12.85 -7.33 -14.06
C ILE A 89 11.47 -7.02 -14.63
N VAL A 90 11.00 -5.77 -14.55
CA VAL A 90 9.68 -5.37 -15.06
C VAL A 90 9.61 -5.49 -16.57
N MET A 91 10.71 -5.17 -17.27
CA MET A 91 10.76 -5.20 -18.73
C MET A 91 10.95 -6.61 -19.30
N ASN A 92 11.63 -7.52 -18.58
CA ASN A 92 11.92 -8.88 -19.05
C ASN A 92 11.70 -9.96 -17.96
N PRO A 93 10.52 -10.03 -17.34
CA PRO A 93 10.29 -10.93 -16.20
C PRO A 93 10.41 -12.41 -16.59
N GLU A 94 10.08 -12.77 -17.83
CA GLU A 94 10.19 -14.14 -18.33
C GLU A 94 11.64 -14.65 -18.39
N LYS A 95 12.60 -13.75 -18.60
CA LYS A 95 14.03 -14.09 -18.59
C LYS A 95 14.54 -14.23 -17.16
N VAL A 96 14.23 -13.27 -16.30
CA VAL A 96 14.71 -13.28 -14.90
C VAL A 96 14.14 -14.46 -14.12
N TYR A 97 12.85 -14.76 -14.34
CA TYR A 97 12.13 -15.78 -13.61
C TYR A 97 11.95 -17.07 -14.41
N LYS A 98 12.83 -17.36 -15.38
CA LYS A 98 12.74 -18.56 -16.22
C LYS A 98 12.69 -19.86 -15.42
N ASP A 99 13.58 -19.99 -14.44
CA ASP A 99 13.81 -21.26 -13.70
C ASP A 99 13.06 -21.34 -12.36
N THR A 100 12.24 -20.35 -12.03
CA THR A 100 11.40 -20.34 -10.81
C THR A 100 9.96 -20.74 -11.11
N PHE A 101 9.31 -21.37 -10.13
CA PHE A 101 7.87 -21.65 -10.17
C PHE A 101 7.03 -20.38 -10.05
N ARG A 102 7.57 -19.31 -9.43
CA ARG A 102 6.89 -18.02 -9.34
C ARG A 102 7.14 -17.19 -10.57
N LYS A 103 6.09 -16.79 -11.28
CA LYS A 103 6.19 -16.00 -12.51
C LYS A 103 5.63 -14.60 -12.30
N MET A 104 6.29 -13.62 -12.90
CA MET A 104 5.75 -12.27 -13.08
C MET A 104 5.28 -12.12 -14.52
N PRO A 105 4.08 -11.59 -14.78
CA PRO A 105 3.61 -11.37 -16.14
C PRO A 105 4.42 -10.25 -16.80
N ASN A 106 4.64 -10.37 -18.11
CA ASN A 106 5.12 -9.24 -18.90
C ASN A 106 3.95 -8.27 -19.10
N LEU A 107 4.10 -7.06 -18.54
CA LEU A 107 3.03 -6.06 -18.49
C LEU A 107 3.05 -5.12 -19.71
N GLY A 108 4.05 -5.22 -20.59
CA GLY A 108 4.21 -4.34 -21.75
C GLY A 108 4.33 -2.85 -21.35
N VAL A 109 4.98 -2.56 -20.23
CA VAL A 109 5.25 -1.18 -19.80
C VAL A 109 6.30 -0.58 -20.74
N THR A 110 6.12 0.69 -21.09
CA THR A 110 7.00 1.47 -21.97
C THR A 110 7.63 2.63 -21.23
#